data_AF-A0A8T4D531-F1
#
_entry.id   AF-A0A8T4D531-F1
#
_cell.length_a   1.000
_cell.length_b   1.000
_cell.length_c   1.000
_cell.angle_alpha   90.00
_cell.angle_beta   90.00
_cell.angle_gamma   90.00
#
_symmetry.space_group_name_H-M   'P 1'
#
loop_
_entity.id
_entity.type
_entity.pdbx_description
1 polymer ?
#
loop_
_entity_poly.entity_id
_entity_poly.type
_entity_poly.pdbx_seq_one_letter_code
_entity_poly.pdbx_strand_id
1 'polypeptide(L)' 'MNTTSRYITGIIGLALGTFLIIVSSKIFVGLIYGIAIFIISAFIIFNKKEDDIEQISEVKKK' A
#
# COMPACT_ATOMS: atom_id res chain seq x y z
N MET A 1 -3.36 -12.29 -5.63
CA MET A 1 -2.94 -11.99 -4.24
C MET A 1 -4.20 -11.91 -3.39
N ASN A 2 -4.32 -12.61 -2.26
CA ASN A 2 -5.59 -12.56 -1.52
C ASN A 2 -5.88 -11.10 -1.10
N THR A 3 -7.09 -10.60 -1.38
CA THR A 3 -7.53 -9.22 -1.09
C THR A 3 -7.10 -8.78 0.31
N THR A 4 -7.24 -9.69 1.29
CA THR A 4 -6.86 -9.49 2.69
C THR A 4 -5.37 -9.22 2.88
N SER A 5 -4.48 -9.93 2.17
CA SER A 5 -3.03 -9.69 2.28
C SER A 5 -2.65 -8.32 1.70
N ARG A 6 -3.31 -7.89 0.61
CA ARG A 6 -3.11 -6.52 0.07
C ARG A 6 -3.48 -5.46 1.09
N TYR A 7 -4.64 -5.60 1.73
CA TYR A 7 -5.09 -4.66 2.74
C TYR A 7 -4.16 -4.64 3.96
N ILE A 8 -3.73 -5.81 4.44
CA ILE A 8 -2.79 -5.90 5.57
C ILE A 8 -1.46 -5.22 5.23
N THR A 9 -0.84 -5.57 4.09
CA THR A 9 0.42 -4.99 3.66
C THR A 9 0.29 -3.48 3.43
N GLY A 10 -0.80 -3.04 2.80
CA GLY A 10 -1.09 -1.63 2.58
C GLY A 10 -1.27 -0.83 3.86
N ILE A 11 -2.02 -1.35 4.84
CA ILE A 11 -2.25 -0.69 6.14
C ILE A 11 -0.93 -0.61 6.92
N ILE A 12 -0.16 -1.69 6.97
CA ILE A 12 1.16 -1.69 7.63
C ILE A 12 2.09 -0.67 6.97
N GLY A 13 2.14 -0.63 5.64
CA GLY A 13 2.93 0.33 4.89
C GLY A 13 2.50 1.78 5.14
N LEU A 14 1.18 2.06 5.18
CA LEU A 14 0.66 3.38 5.51
C LEU A 14 1.03 3.80 6.93
N ALA A 15 0.90 2.90 7.91
CA ALA A 15 1.26 3.17 9.29
C ALA A 15 2.75 3.47 9.43
N LEU A 16 3.62 2.66 8.79
CA LEU A 16 5.06 2.87 8.79
C LEU A 16 5.47 4.17 8.09
N GLY A 17 4.88 4.47 6.92
CA GLY A 17 5.14 5.72 6.20
C GLY A 17 4.74 6.94 7.02
N THR A 18 3.55 6.90 7.64
CA THR A 18 3.07 7.97 8.52
C THR A 18 3.97 8.14 9.74
N PHE A 19 4.37 7.03 10.37
CA PHE A 19 5.31 7.06 11.50
C PHE A 19 6.66 7.69 11.10
N LEU A 20 7.20 7.32 9.93
CA LEU A 20 8.44 7.88 9.41
C LEU A 20 8.34 9.38 9.15
N ILE A 21 7.21 9.86 8.62
CA ILE A 21 6.92 11.28 8.41
C ILE A 21 6.92 12.04 9.75
N ILE A 22 6.27 11.49 10.78
CA ILE A 22 6.18 12.11 12.11
C ILE A 22 7.58 12.21 12.75
N VAL A 23 8.29 11.08 12.80
CA VAL A 23 9.62 10.99 13.44
C VAL A 23 10.67 11.79 12.69
N SER A 24 10.61 11.78 11.36
CA SER A 24 11.57 12.48 10.49
C SER A 24 11.14 13.89 10.10
N SER A 25 10.11 14.46 10.73
CA SER A 25 9.58 15.79 10.40
C SER A 25 10.62 16.92 10.40
N LYS A 26 11.73 16.75 11.14
CA LYS A 26 12.86 17.71 11.21
C LYS A 26 14.00 17.39 10.25
N ILE A 27 13.98 16.23 9.57
CA ILE A 27 15.03 15.75 8.67
C ILE A 27 14.44 15.68 7.27
N PHE A 28 14.84 16.62 6.41
CA PHE A 28 14.35 16.73 5.03
C PHE A 28 14.45 15.41 4.25
N VAL A 29 15.55 14.68 4.43
CA VAL A 29 15.78 13.37 3.80
C VAL A 29 14.74 12.34 4.25
N GLY A 30 14.43 12.28 5.55
CA GLY A 30 13.45 11.31 6.06
C GLY A 30 12.01 11.64 5.66
N LEU A 31 11.68 12.91 5.43
CA LEU A 31 10.39 13.30 4.84
C LEU A 31 10.22 12.77 3.41
N ILE A 32 11.27 12.84 2.58
CA ILE A 32 11.23 12.31 1.20
C ILE A 32 10.91 10.81 1.21
N TYR A 33 11.61 10.04 2.06
CA TYR A 33 11.36 8.61 2.18
C TYR A 33 10.00 8.28 2.79
N GLY A 34 9.58 9.02 3.84
CA GLY A 34 8.28 8.84 4.47
C GLY A 34 7.13 9.08 3.50
N ILE A 35 7.19 10.16 2.72
CA ILE A 35 6.20 10.49 1.69
C ILE A 35 6.19 9.44 0.57
N ALA A 36 7.35 9.00 0.09
CA ALA A 36 7.44 7.96 -0.93
C ALA A 36 6.79 6.64 -0.47
N ILE A 37 7.11 6.19 0.75
CA ILE A 37 6.54 4.98 1.35
C ILE A 37 5.03 5.13 1.54
N PHE A 38 4.56 6.30 1.99
CA PHE A 38 3.14 6.59 2.15
C PHE A 38 2.38 6.48 0.83
N ILE A 39 2.91 7.09 -0.24
CA ILE A 39 2.31 7.05 -1.59
C ILE A 39 2.25 5.63 -2.12
N ILE A 40 3.35 4.86 -2.04
CA ILE A 40 3.40 3.47 -2.51
C ILE A 40 2.38 2.62 -1.75
N SER A 41 2.28 2.78 -0.44
CA SER A 41 1.35 2.03 0.40
C SER A 41 -0.10 2.39 0.11
N ALA A 42 -0.39 3.67 -0.15
CA ALA A 42 -1.71 4.11 -0.61
C ALA A 42 -2.04 3.48 -1.97
N PHE A 43 -1.11 3.47 -2.93
CA PHE A 43 -1.29 2.79 -4.21
C PHE A 43 -1.58 1.30 -4.02
N ILE A 44 -0.88 0.60 -3.15
CA ILE A 44 -1.14 -0.83 -2.86
C ILE A 44 -2.57 -1.04 -2.36
N ILE A 45 -3.11 -0.15 -1.51
CA ILE A 45 -4.50 -0.27 -1.02
C ILE A 45 -5.51 0.01 -2.13
N PHE A 46 -5.31 1.09 -2.88
CA PHE A 46 -6.27 1.58 -3.87
C PHE A 46 -6.16 0.89 -5.23
N ASN A 47 -5.11 0.10 -5.49
CA ASN A 47 -4.94 -0.62 -6.75
C ASN A 47 -5.81 -1.90 -6.81
N LYS A 48 -7.12 -1.69 -6.68
CA LYS A 48 -8.18 -2.71 -6.67
C LYS A 48 -8.36 -3.40 -8.04
N LYS A 49 -7.85 -2.78 -9.10
CA LYS A 49 -7.97 -3.27 -10.48
C LYS A 49 -7.33 -4.64 -10.72
N GLU A 50 -6.31 -5.02 -9.95
CA GLU A 50 -5.71 -6.36 -10.05
C GLU A 50 -6.62 -7.47 -9.50
N ASP A 51 -7.35 -7.21 -8.40
CA ASP A 51 -8.27 -8.21 -7.83
C ASP A 51 -9.44 -8.51 -8.77
N ASP A 52 -9.95 -7.48 -9.47
CA ASP A 52 -11.08 -7.64 -10.39
C ASP A 52 -10.71 -8.57 -11.56
N ILE A 53 -9.46 -8.52 -12.03
CA ILE A 53 -8.95 -9.39 -13.09
C ILE A 53 -8.76 -10.83 -12.57
N GLU A 54 -8.27 -10.99 -11.34
CA GLU A 54 -8.08 -12.30 -10.70
C GLU A 54 -9.43 -13.00 -10.45
N GLN A 55 -10.45 -12.26 -9.98
CA GLN A 55 -11.83 -12.75 -9.82
C GLN A 55 -12.46 -13.19 -11.15
N ILE A 56 -12.29 -12.41 -12.22
CA ILE A 56 -12.81 -12.80 -13.56
C ILE A 56 -12.12 -14.09 -14.03
N SER A 57 -10.83 -14.28 -13.74
CA SER A 57 -10.09 -15.48 -14.13
C SER A 57 -10.53 -16.74 -13.36
N GLU A 58 -10.85 -16.61 -12.08
CA GLU A 58 -11.37 -17.73 -11.27
C GLU A 58 -12.78 -18.14 -11.71
N VAL A 59 -13.65 -17.18 -12.01
CA VAL A 59 -15.00 -17.45 -12.53
C VAL A 59 -14.92 -18.19 -13.87
N LYS A 60 -13.95 -17.86 -14.74
CA LYS A 60 -13.78 -18.50 -16.05
C LYS A 60 -13.20 -19.91 -16.00
N LYS A 61 -12.61 -20.32 -14.86
CA LYS A 61 -12.02 -21.65 -14.66
C LYS A 61 -12.99 -22.66 -14.02
N LYS A 62 -14.17 -22.22 -13.58
CA LYS A 62 -15.20 -23.03 -12.95
C LYS A 62 -16.29 -23.41 -13.95
#